data_AF-A0A974HD65-F1
#
_entry.id   AF-A0A974HD65-F1
#
_cell.length_a   1.000
_cell.length_b   1.000
_cell.length_c   1.000
_cell.angle_alpha   90.00
_cell.angle_beta   90.00
_cell.angle_gamma   90.00
#
_symmetry.space_group_name_H-M   'P 1'
#
loop_
_entity.id
_entity.type
_entity.pdbx_description
1 polymer ?
#
loop_
_entity_poly.entity_id
_entity_poly.type
_entity_poly.pdbx_seq_one_letter_code
_entity_poly.pdbx_strand_id
1 'polypeptide(L)'
;MTAVLLILLCSSLISAGVTLECEVCSSSTGNTCSGHFEICKDPESRCMVTLTETSLGQVKSAVLTKACGSFYNCTHLVSLRANGYRVRVSSSCCATDYCNKGTVPLVAPNVTLNELSCPSCFAKDSESCDAHTTVNCTGNEYHCVRFSVSKQRGSTIKVAGCASDSVIQSHGKAAFRGSSVHVSSFRSGNSGETLQQGSLLISLTLLTVIKMFSL
;
A
#
# COMPACT_ATOMS: atom_id res chain seq x y z
N MET A 1 29.39 41.77 -29.36
CA MET A 1 27.93 41.88 -29.09
C MET A 1 27.16 40.62 -29.50
N THR A 2 27.56 39.88 -30.53
CA THR A 2 26.92 38.65 -31.00
C THR A 2 27.07 37.43 -30.07
N ALA A 3 28.23 37.28 -29.40
CA ALA A 3 28.48 36.15 -28.49
C ALA A 3 27.65 36.20 -27.20
N VAL A 4 27.38 37.40 -26.67
CA VAL A 4 26.56 37.59 -25.47
C VAL A 4 25.09 37.29 -25.76
N LEU A 5 24.62 37.60 -26.97
CA LEU A 5 23.25 37.30 -27.42
C LEU A 5 23.00 35.79 -27.53
N LEU A 6 24.00 35.03 -28.00
CA LEU A 6 23.94 33.56 -28.08
C LEU A 6 23.92 32.89 -26.69
N ILE A 7 24.69 33.40 -25.73
CA ILE A 7 24.69 32.86 -24.35
C ILE A 7 23.34 33.14 -23.67
N LEU A 8 22.73 34.31 -23.90
CA LEU A 8 21.40 34.63 -23.37
C LEU A 8 20.26 33.83 -24.02
N LEU A 9 20.41 33.45 -25.30
CA LEU A 9 19.48 32.55 -26.00
C LEU A 9 19.63 31.07 -25.57
N CYS A 10 20.79 30.65 -25.08
CA CYS A 10 20.98 29.31 -24.52
C CYS A 10 20.45 29.19 -23.08
N SER A 11 20.46 30.28 -22.30
CA SER A 11 19.93 30.31 -20.93
C SER A 11 18.40 30.24 -20.87
N SER A 12 17.69 30.43 -21.98
CA SER A 12 16.24 30.24 -22.08
C SER A 12 15.82 28.81 -22.48
N LEU A 13 16.77 27.91 -22.79
CA LEU A 13 16.56 26.46 -22.71
C LEU A 13 16.58 26.03 -21.23
N ILE A 14 15.77 26.71 -20.43
CA ILE A 14 15.39 26.27 -19.09
C ILE A 14 14.69 24.94 -19.32
N SER A 15 15.38 23.87 -18.93
CA SER A 15 14.88 22.50 -18.77
C SER A 15 13.35 22.49 -18.75
N ALA A 16 12.71 22.26 -19.90
CA ALA A 16 11.39 21.68 -19.92
C ALA A 16 11.63 20.30 -19.32
N GLY A 17 11.48 20.19 -17.99
CA GLY A 17 11.64 18.93 -17.28
C GLY A 17 10.76 17.94 -18.01
N VAL A 18 11.35 16.88 -18.54
CA VAL A 18 10.65 15.92 -19.40
C VAL A 18 9.47 15.40 -18.60
N THR A 19 8.27 15.88 -18.92
CA THR A 19 7.06 15.50 -18.21
C THR A 19 6.62 14.16 -18.75
N LEU A 20 6.81 13.10 -17.95
CA LEU A 20 6.46 11.75 -18.33
C LEU A 20 4.93 11.61 -18.49
N GLU A 21 4.48 11.08 -19.62
CA GLU A 21 3.06 10.81 -19.87
C GLU A 21 2.78 9.30 -19.93
N CYS A 22 1.78 8.84 -19.17
CA CYS A 22 1.50 7.42 -18.98
C CYS A 22 0.04 7.08 -19.28
N GLU A 23 -0.21 5.86 -19.76
CA GLU A 23 -1.58 5.36 -19.89
C GLU A 23 -2.19 5.08 -18.52
N VAL A 24 -3.44 5.47 -18.32
CA VAL A 24 -4.21 5.26 -17.09
C VAL A 24 -5.47 4.46 -17.40
N CYS A 25 -5.57 3.27 -16.80
CA CYS A 25 -6.74 2.41 -16.96
C CYS A 25 -6.83 1.36 -15.85
N SER A 26 -7.96 0.66 -15.78
CA SER A 26 -8.19 -0.44 -14.84
C SER A 26 -9.09 -1.51 -15.47
N SER A 27 -8.78 -2.79 -15.26
CA SER A 27 -9.59 -3.92 -15.75
C SER A 27 -9.62 -5.06 -14.73
N SER A 28 -10.81 -5.59 -14.46
CA SER A 28 -11.06 -6.71 -13.54
C SER A 28 -11.35 -8.04 -14.24
N THR A 29 -11.49 -8.04 -15.57
CA THR A 29 -11.92 -9.21 -16.37
C THR A 29 -10.88 -9.63 -17.40
N GLY A 30 -9.78 -8.89 -17.55
CA GLY A 30 -8.73 -9.17 -18.51
C GLY A 30 -7.33 -8.99 -17.93
N ASN A 31 -6.34 -9.50 -18.65
CA ASN A 31 -4.92 -9.31 -18.36
C ASN A 31 -4.35 -8.00 -18.93
N THR A 32 -5.19 -7.17 -19.56
CA THR A 32 -4.82 -5.88 -20.14
C THR A 32 -5.96 -4.89 -19.98
N CYS A 33 -5.64 -3.61 -20.10
CA CYS A 33 -6.61 -2.52 -20.21
C CYS A 33 -6.08 -1.43 -21.14
N SER A 34 -6.99 -0.63 -21.66
CA SER A 34 -6.66 0.60 -22.37
C SER A 34 -7.48 1.77 -21.82
N GLY A 35 -6.90 2.96 -21.83
CA GLY A 35 -7.55 4.15 -21.29
C GLY A 35 -6.95 5.45 -21.82
N HIS A 36 -7.16 6.53 -21.08
CA HIS A 36 -6.60 7.84 -21.43
C HIS A 36 -5.15 7.97 -20.94
N PHE A 37 -4.49 9.04 -21.36
CA PHE A 37 -3.13 9.35 -20.96
C PHE A 37 -3.14 10.52 -19.96
N GLU A 38 -2.26 10.45 -18.96
CA GLU A 38 -2.09 11.50 -17.96
C GLU A 38 -0.60 11.85 -17.82
N ILE A 39 -0.34 13.16 -17.67
CA ILE A 39 0.99 13.67 -17.33
C ILE A 39 1.25 13.42 -15.85
N CYS A 40 2.36 12.74 -15.55
CA CYS A 40 2.76 12.48 -14.17
C CYS A 40 3.20 13.77 -13.47
N LYS A 41 2.65 13.99 -12.27
CA LYS A 41 2.92 15.21 -11.48
C LYS A 41 4.30 15.20 -10.84
N ASP A 42 4.75 14.05 -10.36
CA ASP A 42 6.04 13.93 -9.70
C ASP A 42 7.14 13.64 -10.73
N PRO A 43 8.26 14.38 -10.74
CA PRO A 43 9.33 14.22 -11.73
C PRO A 43 10.05 12.86 -11.62
N GLU A 44 9.96 12.20 -10.46
CA GLU A 44 10.49 10.86 -10.22
C GLU A 44 9.49 9.74 -10.58
N SER A 45 8.32 10.10 -11.13
CA SER A 45 7.32 9.12 -11.54
C SER A 45 7.83 8.22 -12.66
N ARG A 46 7.29 7.01 -12.68
CA ARG A 46 7.42 6.01 -13.74
C ARG A 46 6.04 5.63 -14.23
N CYS A 47 5.94 5.25 -15.49
CA CYS A 47 4.73 4.60 -15.97
C CYS A 47 4.71 3.18 -15.42
N MET A 48 3.61 2.80 -14.78
CA MET A 48 3.48 1.55 -14.07
C MET A 48 2.34 0.73 -14.65
N VAL A 49 2.56 -0.59 -14.73
CA VAL A 49 1.52 -1.61 -14.87
C VAL A 49 1.51 -2.42 -13.59
N THR A 50 0.35 -2.52 -12.94
CA THR A 50 0.19 -3.18 -11.65
C THR A 50 -0.86 -4.27 -11.76
N LEU A 51 -0.54 -5.47 -11.29
CA LEU A 51 -1.51 -6.55 -11.09
C LEU A 51 -1.72 -6.75 -9.59
N THR A 52 -2.93 -6.49 -9.12
CA THR A 52 -3.33 -6.72 -7.73
C THR A 52 -4.21 -7.95 -7.65
N GLU A 53 -3.77 -8.99 -6.95
CA GLU A 53 -4.59 -10.15 -6.60
C GLU A 53 -5.10 -9.99 -5.16
N THR A 54 -6.39 -10.24 -4.98
CA THR A 54 -7.02 -10.31 -3.66
C THR A 54 -7.72 -11.66 -3.55
N SER A 55 -7.46 -12.36 -2.45
CA SER A 55 -8.09 -13.64 -2.15
C SER A 55 -8.76 -13.62 -0.78
N LEU A 56 -9.93 -14.27 -0.71
CA LEU A 56 -10.67 -14.55 0.52
C LEU A 56 -11.04 -16.04 0.52
N GLY A 57 -10.35 -16.83 1.33
CA GLY A 57 -10.40 -18.30 1.26
C GLY A 57 -9.94 -18.78 -0.12
N GLN A 58 -10.80 -19.54 -0.80
CA GLN A 58 -10.53 -20.02 -2.16
C GLN A 58 -10.95 -19.04 -3.27
N VAL A 59 -11.72 -18.00 -2.93
CA VAL A 59 -12.18 -17.02 -3.91
C VAL A 59 -11.06 -16.04 -4.20
N LYS A 60 -10.69 -15.90 -5.47
CA LYS A 60 -9.66 -14.98 -5.94
C LYS A 60 -10.25 -13.97 -6.91
N SER A 61 -9.70 -12.76 -6.88
CA SER A 61 -9.97 -11.71 -7.86
C SER A 61 -8.68 -10.99 -8.20
N ALA A 62 -8.49 -10.67 -9.48
CA ALA A 62 -7.34 -9.91 -9.94
C ALA A 62 -7.83 -8.64 -10.66
N VAL A 63 -7.04 -7.58 -10.58
CA VAL A 63 -7.27 -6.36 -11.35
C VAL A 63 -5.92 -5.86 -11.83
N LEU A 64 -5.87 -5.53 -13.11
CA LEU A 64 -4.76 -4.82 -13.69
C LEU A 64 -5.07 -3.32 -13.72
N THR A 65 -4.09 -2.52 -13.32
CA THR A 65 -4.15 -1.06 -13.37
C THR A 65 -2.92 -0.52 -14.08
N LYS A 66 -3.11 0.52 -14.88
CA LYS A 66 -2.03 1.36 -15.41
C LYS A 66 -2.13 2.75 -14.79
N ALA A 67 -1.01 3.33 -14.36
CA ALA A 67 -0.96 4.65 -13.76
C ALA A 67 0.48 5.21 -13.70
N CYS A 68 0.60 6.49 -13.37
CA CYS A 68 1.84 7.05 -12.83
C CYS A 68 2.12 6.47 -11.42
N GLY A 69 3.37 6.14 -11.12
CA GLY A 69 3.76 5.68 -9.78
C GLY A 69 5.25 5.85 -9.49
N SER A 70 5.63 5.73 -8.23
CA SER A 70 7.04 5.78 -7.82
C SER A 70 7.79 4.51 -8.23
N PHE A 71 9.07 4.67 -8.59
CA PHE A 71 9.98 3.55 -8.87
C PHE A 71 10.07 2.53 -7.71
N TYR A 72 9.92 2.98 -6.46
CA TYR A 72 9.91 2.10 -5.28
C TYR A 72 8.82 1.02 -5.37
N ASN A 73 7.64 1.34 -5.91
CA ASN A 73 6.54 0.38 -6.06
C ASN A 73 6.81 -0.69 -7.12
N CYS A 74 7.87 -0.53 -7.91
CA CYS A 74 8.28 -1.43 -8.99
C CYS A 74 9.28 -2.47 -8.49
N THR A 75 10.14 -2.08 -7.54
CA THR A 75 11.20 -2.94 -6.99
C THR A 75 10.77 -3.68 -5.73
N HIS A 76 9.69 -3.25 -5.08
CA HIS A 76 9.21 -3.83 -3.84
C HIS A 76 7.79 -4.41 -3.98
N LEU A 77 7.68 -5.72 -3.82
CA LEU A 77 6.41 -6.43 -3.86
C LEU A 77 5.56 -6.11 -2.63
N VAL A 78 4.27 -5.83 -2.86
CA VAL A 78 3.32 -5.65 -1.76
C VAL A 78 2.74 -7.01 -1.40
N SER A 79 2.85 -7.39 -0.13
CA SER A 79 2.17 -8.56 0.42
C SER A 79 1.45 -8.16 1.71
N LEU A 80 0.18 -8.53 1.80
CA LEU A 80 -0.64 -8.38 3.00
C LEU A 80 -1.36 -9.71 3.24
N ARG A 81 -1.26 -10.24 4.45
CA ARG A 81 -1.88 -11.50 4.86
C ARG A 81 -2.64 -11.32 6.15
N ALA A 82 -3.88 -11.77 6.17
CA ALA A 82 -4.68 -11.97 7.35
C ALA A 82 -5.37 -13.35 7.28
N ASN A 83 -6.12 -13.70 8.32
CA ASN A 83 -6.80 -14.98 8.39
C ASN A 83 -7.81 -15.11 7.24
N GLY A 84 -7.56 -16.06 6.34
CA GLY A 84 -8.33 -16.26 5.11
C GLY A 84 -8.23 -15.14 4.07
N TYR A 85 -7.65 -13.97 4.37
CA TYR A 85 -7.56 -12.84 3.46
C TYR A 85 -6.13 -12.57 3.02
N ARG A 86 -5.90 -12.34 1.73
CA ARG A 86 -4.56 -12.02 1.22
C ARG A 86 -4.63 -11.04 0.06
N VAL A 87 -3.69 -10.09 0.05
CA VAL A 87 -3.43 -9.21 -1.09
C VAL A 87 -2.00 -9.39 -1.55
N ARG A 88 -1.81 -9.47 -2.87
CA ARG A 88 -0.51 -9.42 -3.52
C ARG A 88 -0.53 -8.37 -4.60
N VAL A 89 0.54 -7.60 -4.70
CA VAL A 89 0.71 -6.63 -5.79
C VAL A 89 2.07 -6.83 -6.43
N SER A 90 2.06 -7.02 -7.74
CA SER A 90 3.24 -7.03 -8.59
C SER A 90 3.13 -5.90 -9.60
N SER A 91 4.25 -5.22 -9.84
CA SER A 91 4.31 -4.07 -10.73
C SER A 91 5.49 -4.19 -11.69
N SER A 92 5.35 -3.59 -12.87
CA SER A 92 6.45 -3.34 -13.79
C SER A 92 6.43 -1.86 -14.16
N CYS A 93 7.60 -1.27 -14.36
CA CYS A 93 7.75 0.15 -14.58
C CYS A 93 8.73 0.48 -15.67
N CYS A 94 8.52 1.64 -16.29
CA CYS A 94 9.33 2.14 -17.37
C CYS A 94 9.33 3.69 -17.35
N ALA A 95 10.24 4.29 -18.10
CA ALA A 95 10.66 5.68 -17.93
C ALA A 95 10.47 6.57 -19.18
N THR A 96 9.79 6.07 -20.20
CA THR A 96 9.52 6.81 -21.44
C THR A 96 8.01 6.97 -21.63
N ASP A 97 7.59 7.94 -22.43
CA ASP A 97 6.15 8.17 -22.62
C ASP A 97 5.44 6.92 -23.16
N TYR A 98 4.24 6.68 -22.63
CA TYR A 98 3.33 5.62 -23.05
C TYR A 98 3.93 4.20 -23.01
N CYS A 99 4.98 4.00 -22.21
CA CYS A 99 5.76 2.76 -22.21
C CYS A 99 5.09 1.62 -21.44
N ASN A 100 4.10 1.91 -20.59
CA ASN A 100 3.42 0.94 -19.74
C ASN A 100 2.41 0.07 -20.51
N LYS A 101 2.86 -0.45 -21.65
CA LYS A 101 2.15 -1.39 -22.51
C LYS A 101 2.32 -2.81 -21.97
N GLY A 102 1.31 -3.65 -22.20
CA GLY A 102 1.37 -5.08 -21.88
C GLY A 102 0.87 -5.42 -20.48
N THR A 103 1.35 -6.56 -19.98
CA THR A 103 0.80 -7.26 -18.80
C THR A 103 1.92 -7.59 -17.84
N VAL A 104 1.62 -7.66 -16.54
CA VAL A 104 2.59 -8.08 -15.52
C VAL A 104 2.17 -9.42 -14.93
N PRO A 105 3.04 -10.44 -14.91
CA PRO A 105 2.71 -11.70 -14.26
C PRO A 105 2.66 -11.53 -12.75
N LEU A 106 1.76 -12.27 -12.09
CA LEU A 106 1.76 -12.39 -10.65
C LEU A 106 3.01 -13.14 -10.20
N VAL A 107 3.82 -12.50 -9.35
CA VAL A 107 4.96 -13.17 -8.71
C VAL A 107 4.42 -14.25 -7.78
N ALA A 108 4.93 -15.47 -7.95
CA ALA A 108 4.50 -16.62 -7.16
C ALA A 108 4.66 -16.36 -5.66
N PRO A 109 3.79 -16.96 -4.82
CA PRO A 109 3.93 -16.91 -3.39
C PRO A 109 5.28 -17.41 -2.88
N ASN A 110 6.08 -16.53 -2.25
CA ASN A 110 7.05 -17.04 -1.30
C ASN A 110 6.29 -17.49 -0.04
N VAL A 111 6.18 -18.80 0.13
CA VAL A 111 5.47 -19.46 1.24
C VAL A 111 6.40 -19.83 2.40
N THR A 112 7.69 -19.53 2.28
CA THR A 112 8.68 -19.78 3.34
C THR A 112 8.30 -18.95 4.57
N LEU A 113 8.18 -19.59 5.72
CA LEU A 113 7.87 -18.91 6.98
C LEU A 113 9.04 -18.00 7.38
N ASN A 114 8.75 -16.80 7.87
CA ASN A 114 9.76 -15.82 8.30
C ASN A 114 9.77 -15.58 9.82
N GLU A 115 9.47 -16.62 10.60
CA GLU A 115 9.47 -16.71 12.08
C GLU A 115 8.54 -15.73 12.82
N LEU A 116 7.98 -14.72 12.14
CA LEU A 116 7.01 -13.80 12.68
C LEU A 116 5.60 -14.37 12.63
N SER A 117 4.85 -14.21 13.73
CA SER A 117 3.42 -14.49 13.79
C SER A 117 2.68 -13.26 14.30
N CYS A 118 1.61 -12.87 13.60
CA CYS A 118 0.84 -11.67 13.91
C CYS A 118 -0.60 -11.99 14.31
N PRO A 119 -1.20 -11.25 15.26
CA PRO A 119 -2.64 -11.24 15.46
C PRO A 119 -3.34 -10.89 14.16
N SER A 120 -4.45 -11.57 13.89
CA SER A 120 -5.10 -11.49 12.59
C SER A 120 -6.61 -11.43 12.65
N CYS A 121 -7.15 -10.56 11.80
CA CYS A 121 -8.56 -10.45 11.53
C CYS A 121 -8.77 -9.87 10.12
N PHE A 122 -9.90 -10.21 9.51
CA PHE A 122 -10.42 -9.54 8.33
C PHE A 122 -11.91 -9.37 8.54
N ALA A 123 -12.39 -8.13 8.40
CA ALA A 123 -13.81 -7.84 8.48
C ALA A 123 -14.19 -6.84 7.39
N LYS A 124 -15.32 -7.09 6.72
CA LYS A 124 -15.89 -6.21 5.72
C LYS A 124 -17.23 -5.69 6.26
N ASP A 125 -17.42 -4.38 6.18
CA ASP A 125 -18.64 -3.67 6.57
C ASP A 125 -19.07 -3.99 8.01
N SER A 126 -18.08 -4.14 8.91
CA SER A 126 -18.27 -4.44 10.32
C SER A 126 -17.63 -3.37 11.23
N GLU A 127 -18.23 -3.17 12.41
CA GLU A 127 -17.76 -2.23 13.41
C GLU A 127 -16.49 -2.69 14.12
N SER A 128 -16.23 -3.99 14.25
CA SER A 128 -15.03 -4.53 14.89
C SER A 128 -14.27 -5.51 13.99
N CYS A 129 -13.05 -5.84 14.42
CA CYS A 129 -12.17 -6.80 13.75
C CYS A 129 -11.29 -7.39 14.84
N ASP A 130 -11.83 -8.37 15.56
CA ASP A 130 -11.18 -8.88 16.77
C ASP A 130 -10.12 -9.91 16.39
N ALA A 131 -8.86 -9.57 16.63
CA ALA A 131 -7.70 -10.31 16.16
C ALA A 131 -7.32 -11.46 17.10
N HIS A 132 -8.29 -12.33 17.42
CA HIS A 132 -8.09 -13.47 18.32
C HIS A 132 -7.27 -14.59 17.69
N THR A 133 -7.28 -14.70 16.35
CA THR A 133 -6.48 -15.68 15.61
C THR A 133 -5.10 -15.13 15.30
N THR A 134 -4.10 -16.00 15.15
CA THR A 134 -2.77 -15.63 14.66
C THR A 134 -2.54 -16.18 13.25
N VAL A 135 -1.70 -15.49 12.48
CA VAL A 135 -1.21 -15.98 11.19
C VAL A 135 0.30 -15.95 11.17
N ASN A 136 0.91 -17.01 10.65
CA ASN A 136 2.34 -17.06 10.44
C ASN A 136 2.68 -16.29 9.15
N CYS A 137 3.64 -15.40 9.27
CA CYS A 137 4.09 -14.55 8.19
C CYS A 137 5.05 -15.33 7.28
N THR A 138 5.14 -14.88 6.03
CA THR A 138 5.88 -15.58 4.98
C THR A 138 6.67 -14.63 4.10
N GLY A 139 7.81 -15.08 3.58
CA GLY A 139 8.62 -14.33 2.63
C GLY A 139 8.99 -12.96 3.17
N ASN A 140 8.55 -11.90 2.49
CA ASN A 140 8.87 -10.51 2.82
C ASN A 140 7.88 -9.84 3.80
N GLU A 141 7.01 -10.60 4.46
CA GLU A 141 5.99 -10.07 5.39
C GLU A 141 6.58 -9.88 6.80
N TYR A 142 7.46 -8.90 6.99
CA TYR A 142 8.22 -8.73 8.24
C TYR A 142 7.56 -7.83 9.30
N HIS A 143 6.31 -7.42 9.08
CA HIS A 143 5.61 -6.49 9.98
C HIS A 143 4.22 -7.00 10.33
N CYS A 144 3.81 -6.80 11.58
CA CYS A 144 2.41 -6.88 11.98
C CYS A 144 1.73 -5.53 11.74
N VAL A 145 0.54 -5.53 11.16
CA VAL A 145 -0.25 -4.32 10.90
C VAL A 145 -1.67 -4.45 11.41
N ARG A 146 -2.29 -3.31 11.71
CA ARG A 146 -3.73 -3.17 11.95
C ARG A 146 -4.19 -1.83 11.39
N PHE A 147 -5.19 -1.85 10.51
CA PHE A 147 -5.74 -0.63 9.93
C PHE A 147 -7.15 -0.84 9.39
N SER A 148 -7.83 0.28 9.14
CA SER A 148 -9.16 0.32 8.53
C SER A 148 -9.07 1.07 7.20
N VAL A 149 -9.90 0.69 6.24
CA VAL A 149 -9.94 1.27 4.90
C VAL A 149 -11.39 1.52 4.52
N SER A 150 -11.71 2.75 4.16
CA SER A 150 -12.99 3.11 3.54
C SER A 150 -12.81 3.33 2.04
N LYS A 151 -13.79 2.83 1.27
CA LYS A 151 -13.89 3.06 -0.18
C LYS A 151 -15.07 3.98 -0.46
N GLN A 152 -15.03 4.71 -1.57
CA GLN A 152 -16.07 5.68 -1.97
C GLN A 152 -17.52 5.14 -2.02
N ARG A 153 -17.73 3.82 -2.14
CA ARG A 153 -19.08 3.20 -2.08
C ARG A 153 -19.57 2.94 -0.66
N GLY A 154 -18.97 3.55 0.35
CA GLY A 154 -19.30 3.38 1.77
C GLY A 154 -18.77 2.09 2.40
N SER A 155 -18.22 1.16 1.61
CA SER A 155 -17.72 -0.11 2.14
C SER A 155 -16.46 0.11 2.97
N THR A 156 -16.41 -0.51 4.16
CA THR A 156 -15.27 -0.44 5.07
C THR A 156 -14.63 -1.81 5.21
N ILE A 157 -13.31 -1.86 5.20
CA ILE A 157 -12.52 -3.07 5.42
C ILE A 157 -11.61 -2.84 6.60
N LYS A 158 -11.60 -3.75 7.55
CA LYS A 158 -10.67 -3.75 8.69
C LYS A 158 -9.77 -4.97 8.58
N VAL A 159 -8.47 -4.78 8.75
CA VAL A 159 -7.47 -5.83 8.61
C VAL A 159 -6.49 -5.77 9.75
N ALA A 160 -6.14 -6.94 10.29
CA ALA A 160 -4.93 -7.15 11.06
C ALA A 160 -4.19 -8.40 10.55
N GLY A 161 -2.86 -8.36 10.53
CA GLY A 161 -2.05 -9.50 10.11
C GLY A 161 -0.64 -9.09 9.68
N CYS A 162 -0.04 -9.87 8.79
CA CYS A 162 1.33 -9.67 8.32
C CYS A 162 1.38 -8.78 7.08
N ALA A 163 2.44 -7.98 6.95
CA ALA A 163 2.61 -7.06 5.84
C ALA A 163 4.08 -6.88 5.45
N SER A 164 4.31 -6.58 4.17
CA SER A 164 5.61 -6.18 3.63
C SER A 164 5.93 -4.72 3.90
N ASP A 165 7.20 -4.32 3.77
CA ASP A 165 7.65 -2.94 3.93
C ASP A 165 6.85 -1.93 3.09
N SER A 166 6.48 -2.29 1.86
CA SER A 166 5.67 -1.42 0.98
C SER A 166 4.31 -1.06 1.57
N VAL A 167 3.70 -1.94 2.37
CA VAL A 167 2.45 -1.64 3.08
C VAL A 167 2.70 -0.64 4.20
N ILE A 168 3.85 -0.73 4.88
CA ILE A 168 4.23 0.20 5.96
C ILE A 168 4.51 1.58 5.39
N GLN A 169 5.36 1.67 4.37
CA GLN A 169 5.73 2.96 3.76
C GLN A 169 4.55 3.67 3.13
N SER A 170 3.58 2.93 2.59
CA SER A 170 2.36 3.51 2.02
C SER A 170 1.23 3.73 3.03
N HIS A 171 1.46 3.46 4.32
CA HIS A 171 0.45 3.48 5.38
C HIS A 171 -0.81 2.68 4.97
N GLY A 172 -0.63 1.48 4.44
CA GLY A 172 -1.69 0.56 4.01
C GLY A 172 -2.19 0.80 2.57
N LYS A 173 -1.94 1.96 1.97
CA LYS A 173 -2.53 2.33 0.67
C LYS A 173 -2.11 1.40 -0.46
N ALA A 174 -0.87 0.94 -0.49
CA ALA A 174 -0.36 0.09 -1.58
C ALA A 174 -1.08 -1.27 -1.70
N ALA A 175 -1.79 -1.71 -0.65
CA ALA A 175 -2.58 -2.95 -0.67
C ALA A 175 -4.01 -2.75 -1.25
N PHE A 176 -4.43 -1.52 -1.57
CA PHE A 176 -5.78 -1.25 -2.05
C PHE A 176 -5.77 -0.41 -3.32
N ARG A 177 -6.85 -0.51 -4.09
CA ARG A 177 -6.97 0.06 -5.42
C ARG A 177 -7.64 1.43 -5.40
N GLY A 178 -7.10 2.35 -6.20
CA GLY A 178 -7.75 3.59 -6.59
C GLY A 178 -7.45 4.78 -5.69
N SER A 179 -7.52 5.98 -6.27
CA SER A 179 -7.28 7.27 -5.61
C SER A 179 -8.29 7.58 -4.49
N SER A 180 -9.36 6.79 -4.39
CA SER A 180 -10.53 6.95 -3.53
C SER A 180 -10.49 6.07 -2.27
N VAL A 181 -9.32 5.54 -1.93
CA VAL A 181 -9.08 4.73 -0.74
C VAL A 181 -8.63 5.64 0.39
N HIS A 182 -9.41 5.66 1.48
CA HIS A 182 -9.01 6.36 2.70
C HIS A 182 -8.64 5.34 3.77
N VAL A 183 -7.36 5.29 4.12
CA VAL A 183 -6.89 4.46 5.23
C VAL A 183 -7.01 5.25 6.52
N SER A 184 -7.73 4.70 7.50
CA SER A 184 -7.85 5.25 8.84
C SER A 184 -7.20 4.32 9.87
N SER A 185 -6.69 4.90 10.96
CA SER A 185 -6.17 4.15 12.13
C SER A 185 -5.06 3.14 11.78
N PHE A 186 -4.01 3.55 11.07
CA PHE A 186 -2.89 2.67 10.73
C PHE A 186 -1.93 2.46 11.91
N ARG A 187 -1.67 1.21 12.27
CA ARG A 187 -0.69 0.80 13.27
C ARG A 187 0.17 -0.32 12.71
N SER A 188 1.47 -0.29 13.02
CA SER A 188 2.43 -1.33 12.65
C SER A 188 3.38 -1.63 13.80
N GLY A 189 3.92 -2.85 13.84
CA GLY A 189 4.94 -3.25 14.80
C GLY A 189 5.58 -4.58 14.41
N ASN A 190 6.71 -4.91 15.04
CA ASN A 190 7.45 -6.14 14.77
C ASN A 190 6.97 -7.32 15.65
N SER A 191 5.96 -7.11 16.49
CA SER A 191 5.30 -8.13 17.29
C SER A 191 3.82 -7.79 17.48
N GLY A 192 3.00 -8.79 17.80
CA GLY A 192 1.56 -8.60 18.03
C GLY A 192 1.23 -7.69 19.22
N GLU A 193 2.14 -7.59 20.19
CA GLU A 193 1.94 -6.87 21.45
C GLU A 193 1.88 -5.34 21.25
N THR A 194 2.62 -4.81 20.28
CA THR A 194 2.64 -3.37 19.96
C THR A 194 1.32 -2.88 19.36
N LEU A 195 0.53 -3.77 18.75
CA LEU A 195 -0.73 -3.41 18.08
C LEU A 195 -1.95 -3.32 19.02
N GLN A 196 -1.86 -3.91 20.22
CA GLN A 196 -2.90 -3.85 21.25
C GLN A 196 -2.75 -2.68 22.22
N GLN A 197 -1.64 -1.93 22.19
CA GLN A 197 -1.41 -0.75 23.04
C GLN A 197 -2.21 0.46 22.55
N GLY A 198 -3.50 0.41 22.86
CA GLY A 198 -4.42 1.52 22.74
C GLY A 198 -5.58 1.33 23.71
N SER A 199 -5.30 1.29 25.02
CA SER A 199 -6.21 1.65 26.14
C SER A 199 -5.79 1.06 27.52
N LEU A 200 -4.51 1.07 27.90
CA LEU A 200 -4.11 0.66 29.26
C LEU A 200 -2.97 1.54 29.80
N LEU A 201 -3.20 2.85 29.90
CA LEU A 201 -2.34 3.78 30.65
C LEU A 201 -3.12 4.67 31.65
N ILE A 202 -4.23 4.17 32.20
CA ILE A 202 -4.91 4.84 33.32
C ILE A 202 -5.21 3.80 34.41
N SER A 203 -4.22 3.44 35.23
CA SER A 203 -4.49 2.64 36.45
C SER A 203 -3.42 2.72 37.55
N LEU A 204 -2.57 3.75 37.63
CA LEU A 204 -1.70 3.90 38.82
C LEU A 204 -1.73 5.27 39.51
N THR A 205 -2.37 6.29 38.93
CA THR A 205 -2.47 7.61 39.58
C THR A 205 -3.68 7.75 40.51
N LEU A 206 -4.68 6.87 40.44
CA LEU A 206 -5.84 6.93 41.36
C LEU A 206 -5.59 6.26 42.73
N LEU A 207 -4.70 5.26 42.80
CA LEU A 207 -4.38 4.56 44.05
C LEU A 207 -3.48 5.37 45.00
N THR A 208 -2.71 6.33 44.48
CA THR A 208 -1.88 7.20 45.32
C THR A 208 -2.67 8.36 45.94
N VAL A 209 -3.75 8.82 45.29
CA VAL A 209 -4.59 9.91 45.80
C VAL A 209 -5.47 9.43 46.95
N ILE A 210 -6.06 8.23 46.89
CA ILE A 210 -6.91 7.71 47.97
C ILE A 210 -6.12 7.52 49.27
N LYS A 211 -4.83 7.17 49.18
CA LYS A 211 -3.97 6.98 50.37
C LYS A 211 -3.50 8.29 51.01
N MET A 212 -3.61 9.42 50.31
CA MET A 212 -3.27 10.76 50.82
C MET A 212 -4.43 11.47 51.52
N PHE A 213 -5.68 11.02 51.31
CA PHE A 213 -6.88 11.60 51.95
C PHE A 213 -7.39 10.77 53.15
N SER A 214 -6.62 9.79 53.63
CA SER A 214 -7.00 8.93 54.76
C SER A 214 -6.00 8.96 55.93
N LEU A 215 -5.23 10.05 56.06
CA LEU A 215 -4.38 10.35 57.21
C LEU A 215 -4.66 11.77 57.71
#